data_AF-A0A348N5X8-F1
#
_entry.id   AF-A0A348N5X8-F1
#
_cell.length_a   1.000
_cell.length_b   1.000
_cell.length_c   1.000
_cell.angle_alpha   90.00
_cell.angle_beta   90.00
_cell.angle_gamma   90.00
#
_symmetry.space_group_name_H-M   'P 1'
#
loop_
_entity.id
_entity.type
_entity.pdbx_description
1 polymer ?
#
loop_
_entity_poly.entity_id
_entity_poly.type
_entity_poly.pdbx_seq_one_letter_code
_entity_poly.pdbx_strand_id
1 'polypeptide(L)'
;MLKEAQAELEKKQKEQEASVPVEYKNALKQADSYANRMHMSKQGVYDQLTSEYGGKFTADAAQYAIDNVKSDWNNNALEQAKRYQSMMSMSTSRIYDQLTSQYGGKFTPEEAQYAIDNLGN
;
A
#
# COMPACT_ATOMS: atom_id res chain seq x y z
N MET A 1 -35.30 -9.17 -1.18
CA MET A 1 -34.56 -8.67 -2.36
C MET A 1 -33.19 -8.07 -2.02
N LEU A 2 -33.06 -6.88 -1.39
CA LEU A 2 -31.73 -6.28 -1.10
C LEU A 2 -30.85 -7.11 -0.14
N LYS A 3 -31.42 -7.64 0.96
CA LYS A 3 -30.67 -8.50 1.92
C LYS A 3 -30.22 -9.83 1.33
N GLU A 4 -31.02 -10.42 0.44
CA GLU A 4 -30.70 -11.70 -0.21
C GLU A 4 -29.58 -11.51 -1.24
N ALA A 5 -29.59 -10.40 -1.99
CA ALA A 5 -28.52 -10.06 -2.93
C ALA A 5 -27.18 -9.79 -2.20
N GLN A 6 -27.21 -9.14 -1.04
CA GLN A 6 -26.00 -8.94 -0.21
C GLN A 6 -25.45 -10.26 0.33
N ALA A 7 -26.33 -11.13 0.84
CA ALA A 7 -25.93 -12.45 1.33
C ALA A 7 -25.31 -13.33 0.22
N GLU A 8 -25.83 -13.23 -1.01
CA GLU A 8 -25.28 -13.96 -2.16
C GLU A 8 -23.91 -13.41 -2.60
N LEU A 9 -23.71 -12.08 -2.56
CA LEU A 9 -22.41 -11.45 -2.83
C LEU A 9 -21.36 -11.84 -1.79
N GLU A 10 -21.72 -11.80 -0.50
CA GLU A 10 -20.83 -12.22 0.59
C GLU A 10 -20.45 -13.70 0.48
N LYS A 11 -21.41 -14.56 0.12
CA LYS A 11 -21.15 -15.98 -0.10
C LYS A 11 -20.18 -16.20 -1.27
N LYS A 12 -20.40 -15.52 -2.41
CA LYS A 12 -19.50 -15.59 -3.57
C LYS A 12 -18.11 -15.08 -3.25
N GLN A 13 -17.98 -13.98 -2.50
CA GLN A 13 -16.68 -13.50 -2.03
C GLN A 13 -15.96 -14.52 -1.16
N LYS A 14 -16.66 -15.15 -0.19
CA LYS A 14 -16.06 -16.17 0.68
C LYS A 14 -15.61 -17.42 -0.09
N GLU A 15 -16.40 -17.87 -1.06
CA GLU A 15 -16.02 -18.99 -1.93
C GLU A 15 -14.81 -18.64 -2.80
N GLN A 16 -14.76 -17.42 -3.32
CA GLN A 16 -13.64 -16.91 -4.10
C GLN A 16 -12.37 -16.83 -3.23
N GLU A 17 -12.44 -16.24 -2.03
CA GLU A 17 -11.34 -16.21 -1.04
C GLU A 17 -10.84 -17.61 -0.64
N ALA A 18 -11.75 -18.59 -0.52
CA ALA A 18 -11.38 -19.98 -0.22
C ALA A 18 -10.56 -20.61 -1.35
N SER A 19 -10.88 -20.28 -2.61
CA SER A 19 -10.17 -20.78 -3.81
C SER A 19 -8.82 -20.09 -4.08
N VAL A 20 -8.52 -18.98 -3.40
CA VAL A 20 -7.27 -18.23 -3.60
C VAL A 20 -6.06 -19.07 -3.17
N PRO A 21 -5.01 -19.19 -4.02
CA PRO A 21 -3.79 -19.92 -3.69
C PRO A 21 -3.12 -19.43 -2.40
N VAL A 22 -2.45 -20.35 -1.71
CA VAL A 22 -1.72 -20.03 -0.46
C VAL A 22 -0.68 -18.94 -0.69
N GLU A 23 0.01 -18.96 -1.84
CA GLU A 23 1.00 -17.94 -2.20
C GLU A 23 0.41 -16.52 -2.25
N TYR A 24 -0.82 -16.38 -2.75
CA TYR A 24 -1.51 -15.09 -2.89
C TYR A 24 -1.95 -14.57 -1.50
N LYS A 25 -2.35 -15.48 -0.61
CA LYS A 25 -2.65 -15.16 0.80
C LYS A 25 -1.40 -14.71 1.55
N ASN A 26 -0.25 -15.33 1.28
CA ASN A 26 1.03 -14.94 1.86
C ASN A 26 1.47 -13.56 1.35
N ALA A 27 1.37 -13.31 0.04
CA ALA A 27 1.64 -12.01 -0.56
C ALA A 27 0.76 -10.91 0.05
N LEU A 28 -0.54 -11.16 0.23
CA LEU A 28 -1.47 -10.23 0.88
C LEU A 28 -1.06 -9.91 2.32
N LYS A 29 -0.67 -10.91 3.11
CA LYS A 29 -0.21 -10.70 4.49
C LYS A 29 1.09 -9.87 4.55
N GLN A 30 1.99 -10.07 3.59
CA GLN A 30 3.23 -9.28 3.51
C GLN A 30 2.96 -7.87 3.01
N ALA A 31 2.03 -7.70 2.07
CA ALA A 31 1.54 -6.40 1.61
C ALA A 31 0.96 -5.57 2.77
N ASP A 32 0.14 -6.18 3.63
CA ASP A 32 -0.38 -5.55 4.84
C ASP A 32 0.76 -5.05 5.75
N SER A 33 1.81 -5.85 5.95
CA SER A 33 2.95 -5.41 6.75
C SER A 33 3.69 -4.24 6.12
N TYR A 34 3.92 -4.25 4.80
CA TYR A 34 4.62 -3.17 4.12
C TYR A 34 3.78 -1.89 4.05
N ALA A 35 2.49 -2.00 3.73
CA ALA A 35 1.60 -0.86 3.66
C ALA A 35 1.34 -0.29 5.06
N ASN A 36 0.83 -1.09 5.98
CA ASN A 36 0.24 -0.59 7.22
C ASN A 36 1.24 -0.46 8.39
N ARG A 37 2.39 -1.15 8.35
CA ARG A 37 3.44 -0.99 9.38
C ARG A 37 4.65 -0.19 8.91
N MET A 38 4.98 -0.26 7.62
CA MET A 38 6.11 0.47 7.05
C MET A 38 5.69 1.73 6.28
N HIS A 39 4.38 1.99 6.17
CA HIS A 39 3.81 3.17 5.52
C HIS A 39 4.33 3.37 4.10
N MET A 40 4.45 2.27 3.35
CA MET A 40 4.90 2.30 1.97
C MET A 40 3.77 2.70 1.02
N SER A 41 4.13 3.28 -0.12
CA SER A 41 3.20 3.54 -1.23
C SER A 41 2.75 2.24 -1.87
N LYS A 42 1.63 2.30 -2.60
CA LYS A 42 1.10 1.14 -3.34
C LYS A 42 2.15 0.55 -4.29
N GLN A 43 2.86 1.40 -5.04
CA GLN A 43 3.93 0.97 -5.93
C GLN A 43 5.13 0.41 -5.16
N GLY A 44 5.53 1.05 -4.06
CA GLY A 44 6.62 0.57 -3.22
C GLY A 44 6.34 -0.83 -2.65
N VAL A 45 5.10 -1.10 -2.23
CA VAL A 45 4.68 -2.42 -1.75
C VAL A 45 4.79 -3.45 -2.88
N TYR A 46 4.30 -3.15 -4.08
CA TYR A 46 4.40 -4.05 -5.23
C TYR A 46 5.86 -4.39 -5.56
N ASP A 47 6.72 -3.38 -5.60
CA ASP A 47 8.15 -3.55 -5.87
C ASP A 47 8.82 -4.45 -4.80
N GLN A 48 8.47 -4.28 -3.53
CA GLN A 48 8.99 -5.15 -2.46
C GLN A 48 8.48 -6.58 -2.53
N LEU A 49 7.21 -6.78 -2.91
CA LEU A 49 6.65 -8.13 -3.04
C LEU A 49 7.31 -8.91 -4.18
N THR A 50 7.61 -8.23 -5.29
CA THR A 50 8.22 -8.84 -6.49
C THR A 50 9.76 -8.89 -6.45
N SER A 51 10.39 -8.13 -5.56
CA SER A 51 11.85 -8.03 -5.45
C SER A 51 12.53 -9.36 -5.15
N GLU A 52 13.66 -9.61 -5.82
CA GLU A 52 14.59 -10.71 -5.54
C GLU A 52 15.21 -10.65 -4.12
N TYR A 53 15.10 -9.53 -3.43
CA TYR A 53 15.57 -9.37 -2.05
C TYR A 53 14.44 -9.15 -1.05
N GLY A 54 13.19 -9.14 -1.53
CA GLY A 54 11.98 -8.93 -0.74
C GLY A 54 11.11 -10.19 -0.68
N GLY A 55 9.87 -10.06 -1.14
CA GLY A 55 8.88 -11.14 -1.11
C GLY A 55 9.11 -12.27 -2.11
N LYS A 56 9.82 -12.02 -3.23
CA LYS A 56 10.02 -12.98 -4.33
C LYS A 56 8.74 -13.61 -4.87
N PHE A 57 7.60 -12.93 -4.72
CA PHE A 57 6.33 -13.41 -5.26
C PHE A 57 6.26 -13.19 -6.77
N THR A 58 5.44 -13.99 -7.42
CA THR A 58 5.06 -13.74 -8.82
C THR A 58 4.33 -12.40 -8.95
N ALA A 59 4.38 -11.81 -10.15
CA ALA A 59 3.66 -10.57 -10.45
C ALA A 59 2.15 -10.71 -10.16
N ASP A 60 1.53 -11.85 -10.49
CA ASP A 60 0.10 -12.06 -10.26
C ASP A 60 -0.26 -12.16 -8.77
N ALA A 61 0.58 -12.80 -7.95
CA ALA A 61 0.37 -12.87 -6.51
C ALA A 61 0.56 -11.48 -5.84
N ALA A 62 1.55 -10.72 -6.30
CA ALA A 62 1.79 -9.36 -5.84
C ALA A 62 0.63 -8.43 -6.26
N GLN A 63 0.15 -8.53 -7.50
CA GLN A 63 -0.98 -7.75 -7.99
C GLN A 63 -2.25 -8.07 -7.20
N TYR A 64 -2.55 -9.35 -6.99
CA TYR A 64 -3.64 -9.77 -6.11
C TYR A 64 -3.51 -9.15 -4.71
N ALA A 65 -2.32 -9.17 -4.12
CA ALA A 65 -2.08 -8.58 -2.80
C ALA A 65 -2.35 -7.07 -2.80
N ILE A 66 -1.91 -6.34 -3.83
CA ILE A 66 -2.13 -4.89 -3.98
C ILE A 66 -3.60 -4.53 -4.19
N ASP A 67 -4.35 -5.37 -4.90
CA ASP A 67 -5.77 -5.15 -5.16
C ASP A 67 -6.65 -5.44 -3.94
N ASN A 68 -6.17 -6.30 -3.03
CA ASN A 68 -6.94 -6.76 -1.87
C ASN A 68 -6.46 -6.21 -0.52
N VAL A 69 -5.27 -5.62 -0.46
CA VAL A 69 -4.78 -4.99 0.78
C VAL A 69 -5.63 -3.77 1.09
N LYS A 70 -6.15 -3.73 2.32
CA LYS A 70 -6.88 -2.57 2.84
C LYS A 70 -5.86 -1.66 3.52
N SER A 71 -5.57 -0.53 2.89
CA SER A 71 -4.66 0.47 3.43
C SER A 71 -5.16 1.87 3.11
N ASP A 72 -4.83 2.82 3.99
CA ASP A 72 -5.03 4.24 3.77
C ASP A 72 -3.72 4.81 3.20
N TRP A 73 -3.65 4.92 1.87
CA TRP A 73 -2.45 5.34 1.17
C TRP A 73 -2.10 6.82 1.42
N ASN A 74 -3.11 7.66 1.64
CA ASN A 74 -2.94 9.05 2.03
C ASN A 74 -2.29 9.13 3.42
N ASN A 75 -2.77 8.33 4.38
CA ASN A 75 -2.15 8.26 5.69
C ASN A 75 -0.73 7.67 5.64
N ASN A 76 -0.48 6.68 4.78
CA ASN A 76 0.88 6.16 4.58
C ASN A 76 1.83 7.24 4.06
N ALA A 77 1.39 8.07 3.11
CA ALA A 77 2.18 9.19 2.60
C ALA A 77 2.48 10.20 3.73
N LEU A 78 1.49 10.52 4.57
CA LEU A 78 1.66 11.41 5.72
C LEU A 78 2.65 10.87 6.75
N GLU A 79 2.58 9.60 7.12
CA GLU A 79 3.54 9.00 8.05
C GLU A 79 4.95 8.94 7.46
N GLN A 80 5.06 8.66 6.16
CA GLN A 80 6.33 8.72 5.44
C GLN A 80 6.91 10.14 5.39
N ALA A 81 6.06 11.15 5.20
CA ALA A 81 6.44 12.56 5.24
C ALA A 81 6.98 12.98 6.63
N LYS A 82 6.27 12.61 7.70
CA LYS A 82 6.72 12.83 9.09
C LYS A 82 8.06 12.16 9.36
N ARG A 83 8.29 10.96 8.81
CA ARG A 83 9.60 10.28 8.94
C ARG A 83 10.71 11.07 8.24
N TYR A 84 10.49 11.56 7.02
CA TYR A 84 11.48 12.38 6.32
C TYR A 84 11.75 13.71 7.05
N GLN A 85 10.72 14.35 7.59
CA GLN A 85 10.85 15.56 8.38
C GLN A 85 11.67 15.32 9.66
N SER A 86 11.31 14.30 10.45
CA SER A 86 11.93 14.05 11.76
C SER A 86 13.32 13.42 11.69
N MET A 87 13.58 12.51 10.75
CA MET A 87 14.86 11.79 10.66
C MET A 87 15.88 12.47 9.77
N MET A 88 15.43 13.25 8.78
CA MET A 88 16.30 13.83 7.75
C MET A 88 16.23 15.37 7.71
N SER A 89 15.42 16.00 8.56
CA SER A 89 15.25 17.46 8.63
C SER A 89 14.96 18.10 7.27
N MET A 90 14.22 17.39 6.42
CA MET A 90 13.91 17.84 5.06
C MET A 90 12.85 18.95 5.08
N SER A 91 12.97 19.92 4.16
CA SER A 91 11.92 20.91 3.93
C SER A 91 10.69 20.27 3.28
N THR A 92 9.53 20.90 3.43
CA THR A 92 8.25 20.42 2.84
C THR A 92 8.35 20.17 1.34
N SER A 93 8.98 21.08 0.59
CA SER A 93 9.23 20.89 -0.85
C SER A 93 10.10 19.67 -1.14
N ARG A 94 11.19 19.45 -0.39
CA ARG A 94 12.03 18.26 -0.60
C ARG A 94 11.33 16.97 -0.17
N ILE A 95 10.44 17.04 0.83
CA ILE A 95 9.62 15.89 1.24
C ILE A 95 8.66 15.51 0.11
N TYR A 96 8.00 16.47 -0.52
CA TYR A 96 7.13 16.21 -1.69
C TYR A 96 7.90 15.52 -2.82
N ASP A 97 9.06 16.06 -3.19
CA ASP A 97 9.92 15.48 -4.23
C ASP A 97 10.35 14.07 -3.86
N GLN A 98 10.67 13.83 -2.58
CA GLN A 98 11.10 12.52 -2.11
C GLN A 98 9.95 11.50 -2.07
N LEU A 99 8.74 11.91 -1.71
CA LEU A 99 7.55 11.05 -1.72
C LEU A 99 7.20 10.60 -3.13
N THR A 100 7.32 11.49 -4.13
CA THR A 100 6.98 11.20 -5.53
C THR A 100 8.12 10.59 -6.33
N SER A 101 9.36 10.67 -5.84
CA SER A 101 10.54 10.14 -6.54
C SER A 101 10.45 8.64 -6.82
N GLN A 102 10.83 8.24 -8.04
CA GLN A 102 10.96 6.84 -8.47
C GLN A 102 12.01 6.05 -7.66
N TYR A 103 12.91 6.73 -6.96
CA TYR A 103 13.92 6.14 -6.07
C TYR A 103 13.61 6.40 -4.59
N GLY A 104 12.50 7.10 -4.31
CA GLY A 104 12.04 7.47 -2.98
C GLY A 104 10.76 6.75 -2.61
N GLY A 105 9.74 7.52 -2.22
CA GLY A 105 8.47 7.01 -1.70
C GLY A 105 7.57 6.37 -2.76
N LYS A 106 7.67 6.77 -4.03
CA LYS A 106 6.79 6.33 -5.14
C LYS A 106 5.29 6.50 -4.87
N PHE A 107 4.91 7.47 -4.05
CA PHE A 107 3.51 7.88 -3.86
C PHE A 107 3.01 8.61 -5.10
N THR A 108 1.70 8.62 -5.30
CA THR A 108 1.12 9.48 -6.34
C THR A 108 1.28 10.96 -5.96
N PRO A 109 1.26 11.89 -6.93
CA PRO A 109 1.27 13.31 -6.64
C PRO A 109 0.17 13.74 -5.67
N GLU A 110 -1.01 13.16 -5.76
CA GLU A 110 -2.16 13.47 -4.90
C GLU A 110 -1.94 12.99 -3.46
N GLU A 111 -1.41 11.79 -3.26
CA GLU A 111 -1.06 11.26 -1.93
C GLU A 111 0.07 12.08 -1.29
N ALA A 112 1.08 12.45 -2.07
CA ALA A 112 2.16 13.30 -1.61
C ALA A 112 1.68 14.70 -1.26
N GLN A 113 0.77 15.29 -2.06
CA GLN A 113 0.19 16.60 -1.76
C GLN A 113 -0.65 16.53 -0.48
N TYR A 114 -1.48 15.51 -0.32
CA TYR A 114 -2.22 15.27 0.92
C TYR A 114 -1.27 15.21 2.12
N ALA A 115 -0.15 14.51 2.00
CA ALA A 115 0.83 14.41 3.07
C ALA A 115 1.43 15.77 3.45
N ILE A 116 1.76 16.62 2.48
CA ILE A 116 2.28 17.98 2.72
C ILE A 116 1.23 18.87 3.39
N ASP A 117 -0.01 18.84 2.89
CA ASP A 117 -1.11 19.66 3.42
C ASP A 117 -1.44 19.32 4.88
N ASN A 118 -1.15 18.08 5.30
CA ASN A 118 -1.43 17.57 6.64
C ASN A 118 -0.19 17.38 7.52
N LEU A 119 1.01 17.77 7.06
CA LEU A 119 2.27 17.49 7.77
C LEU A 119 2.38 18.23 9.12
N GLY A 120 1.60 19.30 9.30
CA GLY A 120 1.74 20.22 10.43
C GLY A 120 2.99 21.08 10.28
N ASN A 121 2.82 22.40 10.35
CA ASN A 121 3.93 23.34 10.37
C ASN A 121 4.59 23.38 11.75
#